data_AF-A0A231RJJ6-F1
#
_entry.id   AF-A0A231RJJ6-F1
#
_cell.length_a   1.000
_cell.length_b   1.000
_cell.length_c   1.000
_cell.angle_alpha   90.00
_cell.angle_beta   90.00
_cell.angle_gamma   90.00
#
_symmetry.space_group_name_H-M   'P 1'
#
loop_
_entity.id
_entity.type
_entity.pdbx_description
1 polymer ?
#
loop_
_entity_poly.entity_id
_entity_poly.type
_entity_poly.pdbx_seq_one_letter_code
_entity_poly.pdbx_strand_id
1 'polypeptide(L)' 'MLEGAHRSFYYTPGEPIIEPRGSERLKCWECGKRFEWTVEEQDRFRMRGWNPPKRCESCREERQKQREAWLWE' A
#
# COMPACT_ATOMS: atom_id res chain seq x y z
N MET A 1 -12.55 -46.54 -14.33
CA MET A 1 -13.39 -45.46 -14.85
C MET A 1 -13.26 -44.28 -13.88
N LEU A 2 -12.38 -43.34 -14.26
CA LEU A 2 -12.16 -41.94 -13.81
C LEU A 2 -12.30 -41.64 -12.29
N GLU A 3 -11.21 -41.49 -11.52
CA GLU A 3 -10.20 -40.41 -11.46
C GLU A 3 -10.53 -39.30 -10.45
N GLY A 4 -9.65 -39.18 -9.45
CA GLY A 4 -9.19 -37.90 -8.89
C GLY A 4 -10.20 -37.02 -8.15
N ALA A 5 -10.18 -37.10 -6.81
CA ALA A 5 -10.58 -35.98 -5.95
C ALA A 5 -9.53 -34.85 -6.04
N HIS A 6 -9.33 -34.30 -7.23
CA HIS A 6 -8.59 -33.06 -7.43
C HIS A 6 -9.54 -31.90 -7.19
N ARG A 7 -9.52 -31.43 -5.94
CA ARG A 7 -10.02 -30.15 -5.42
C ARG A 7 -10.05 -29.08 -6.52
N SER A 8 -11.22 -28.85 -7.09
CA SER A 8 -11.38 -27.98 -8.25
C SER A 8 -11.50 -26.53 -7.79
N PHE A 9 -10.46 -25.73 -8.06
CA PHE A 9 -10.25 -24.35 -7.62
C PHE A 9 -10.87 -23.29 -8.54
N TYR A 10 -12.00 -23.54 -9.19
CA TYR A 10 -12.56 -22.61 -10.19
C TYR A 10 -13.99 -22.16 -9.88
N TYR A 11 -14.08 -20.88 -9.50
CA TYR A 11 -15.17 -19.93 -9.69
C TYR A 11 -16.59 -20.50 -9.56
N THR A 12 -17.09 -20.51 -8.32
CA THR A 12 -18.50 -20.73 -8.02
C THR A 12 -19.28 -19.43 -8.27
N PRO A 13 -20.23 -19.39 -9.21
CA PRO A 13 -21.03 -18.18 -9.47
C PRO A 13 -21.87 -17.82 -8.24
N GLY A 14 -21.69 -16.60 -7.72
CA GLY A 14 -22.44 -16.09 -6.56
C GLY A 14 -21.61 -15.85 -5.30
N GLU A 15 -20.33 -16.23 -5.28
CA GLU A 15 -19.41 -15.78 -4.23
C GLU A 15 -18.98 -14.32 -4.48
N PRO A 16 -18.94 -13.47 -3.43
CA PRO A 16 -18.41 -12.13 -3.56
C PRO A 16 -16.94 -12.22 -3.97
N ILE A 17 -16.58 -11.53 -5.06
CA ILE A 17 -15.19 -11.29 -5.42
C ILE A 17 -14.56 -10.50 -4.28
N ILE A 18 -13.90 -11.19 -3.35
CA ILE A 18 -12.99 -10.55 -2.41
C ILE A 18 -11.77 -10.17 -3.23
N GLU A 19 -11.81 -9.01 -3.88
CA GLU A 19 -10.62 -8.44 -4.50
C GLU A 19 -9.51 -8.41 -3.43
N PRO A 20 -8.36 -9.05 -3.67
CA PRO A 20 -7.26 -8.97 -2.72
C PRO A 20 -6.91 -7.49 -2.57
N ARG A 21 -6.90 -6.99 -1.33
CA ARG A 21 -6.40 -5.65 -1.03
C ARG A 21 -4.98 -5.59 -1.58
N GLY A 22 -4.81 -4.95 -2.73
CA GLY A 22 -3.54 -4.86 -3.45
C GLY A 22 -2.71 -3.67 -2.99
N SER A 23 -1.42 -3.67 -3.35
CA SER A 23 -0.63 -2.44 -3.26
C SER A 23 -1.20 -1.40 -4.22
N GLU A 24 -1.36 -0.16 -3.74
CA GLU A 24 -1.87 0.96 -4.53
C GLU A 24 -0.72 1.88 -4.93
N ARG A 25 -0.75 2.50 -6.12
CA ARG A 25 0.28 3.46 -6.53
C ARG A 25 -0.21 4.90 -6.41
N LEU A 26 0.18 5.57 -5.33
CA LEU A 26 -0.20 6.95 -5.04
C LEU A 26 0.74 7.97 -5.70
N LYS A 27 0.20 9.11 -6.13
CA LYS A 27 0.98 10.24 -6.66
C LYS A 27 1.38 11.18 -5.53
N CYS A 28 2.68 11.44 -5.38
CA CYS A 28 3.19 12.43 -4.44
C CYS A 28 2.81 13.85 -4.88
N TRP A 29 2.28 14.66 -3.95
CA TRP A 29 1.93 16.06 -4.22
C TRP A 29 3.15 16.96 -4.45
N GLU A 30 4.30 16.67 -3.81
CA GLU A 30 5.48 17.55 -3.89
C GLU A 30 6.36 17.22 -5.09
N CYS A 31 6.76 15.97 -5.27
CA CYS A 31 7.65 15.59 -6.37
C CYS A 31 6.93 15.03 -7.60
N GLY A 32 5.61 14.79 -7.52
CA GLY A 32 4.82 14.20 -8.62
C GLY A 32 5.07 12.72 -8.91
N LYS A 33 6.04 12.07 -8.23
CA LYS A 33 6.38 10.65 -8.43
C LYS A 33 5.25 9.75 -7.93
N ARG A 34 5.03 8.64 -8.65
CA ARG A 34 4.16 7.55 -8.20
C ARG A 34 4.95 6.61 -7.31
N PHE A 35 4.52 6.42 -6.07
CA PHE A 35 5.13 5.49 -5.12
C PHE A 35 4.15 4.37 -4.79
N GLU A 36 4.68 3.22 -4.39
CA GLU A 36 3.87 2.09 -3.96
C GLU A 36 3.41 2.30 -2.51
N TRP A 37 2.12 2.10 -2.27
CA TRP A 37 1.48 2.09 -0.97
C TRP A 37 1.03 0.67 -0.69
N THR A 38 1.90 -0.05 0.00
CA THR A 38 1.78 -1.48 0.24
C THR A 38 0.61 -1.80 1.17
N VAL A 39 0.13 -3.05 1.12
CA VAL A 39 -0.97 -3.52 1.98
C VAL A 39 -0.60 -3.40 3.46
N GLU A 40 0.66 -3.70 3.80
CA GLU A 40 1.17 -3.58 5.17
C GLU A 40 1.11 -2.12 5.67
N GLU A 41 1.48 -1.16 4.81
CA GLU A 41 1.35 0.25 5.15
C GLU A 41 -0.11 0.69 5.28
N GLN A 42 -0.99 0.20 4.42
CA GLN A 42 -2.43 0.48 4.53
C GLN A 42 -2.98 0.00 5.87
N ASP A 43 -2.60 -1.20 6.32
CA ASP A 43 -3.03 -1.74 7.61
C ASP A 43 -2.40 -0.99 8.78
N ARG A 44 -1.12 -0.64 8.71
CA ARG A 44 -0.46 0.18 9.73
C ARG A 44 -1.15 1.54 9.89
N PHE A 45 -1.52 2.18 8.78
CA PHE A 45 -2.24 3.46 8.81
C PHE A 45 -3.65 3.29 9.35
N ARG A 46 -4.37 2.24 8.95
CA ARG A 46 -5.70 1.91 9.45
C ARG A 46 -5.71 1.65 10.96
N MET A 47 -4.76 0.86 11.47
CA MET A 47 -4.62 0.58 12.91
C MET A 47 -4.36 1.84 13.73
N ARG A 48 -3.67 2.83 13.15
CA ARG A 48 -3.40 4.12 13.79
C ARG A 48 -4.53 5.15 13.57
N GLY A 49 -5.56 4.83 12.78
CA GLY A 49 -6.61 5.78 12.40
C GLY A 49 -6.10 6.92 11.52
N TRP A 50 -5.02 6.70 10.77
CA TRP A 50 -4.40 7.71 9.92
C TRP A 50 -4.90 7.64 8.47
N ASN A 51 -4.94 8.81 7.83
CA ASN A 51 -5.29 8.95 6.42
C ASN A 51 -4.12 8.57 5.51
N PRO A 52 -4.40 8.14 4.26
CA PRO A 52 -3.37 7.77 3.28
C PRO A 52 -2.30 8.86 3.11
N PRO A 53 -1.03 8.48 2.92
CA PRO A 53 0.05 9.44 2.75
C PRO A 53 -0.10 10.21 1.43
N LYS A 54 -0.18 11.56 1.50
CA LYS A 54 -0.17 12.44 0.31
C LYS A 54 1.23 12.69 -0.28
N ARG A 55 2.27 12.29 0.46
CA ARG A 55 3.69 12.48 0.12
C ARG A 55 4.40 11.14 0.22
N CYS A 56 5.27 10.86 -0.75
CA CYS A 56 6.15 9.70 -0.72
C CYS A 56 7.17 9.80 0.42
N GLU A 57 7.73 8.65 0.80
CA GLU A 57 8.75 8.52 1.85
C GLU A 57 9.95 9.44 1.59
N SER A 58 10.49 9.44 0.38
CA SER A 58 11.64 10.29 0.01
C SER A 58 11.42 11.78 0.26
N CYS A 59 10.23 12.33 -0.04
CA CYS A 59 9.92 13.74 0.24
C CYS A 59 9.77 14.01 1.75
N ARG A 60 9.31 13.02 2.53
CA ARG A 60 9.21 13.15 3.98
C ARG A 60 10.59 13.13 4.63
N GLU A 61 11.45 12.23 4.18
CA GLU A 61 12.83 12.10 4.66
C GLU A 61 13.68 13.32 4.29
N GLU A 62 13.58 13.80 3.05
CA GLU A 62 14.28 15.01 2.61
C GLU A 62 13.93 16.21 3.49
N ARG A 63 12.63 16.36 3.80
CA ARG A 63 12.16 17.44 4.68
C ARG A 63 12.61 17.25 6.13
N GLN A 64 12.74 16.01 6.59
CA GLN A 64 13.28 15.71 7.92
C GLN A 64 14.77 16.09 7.99
N LYS A 65 15.57 15.66 7.00
CA LYS A 65 17.00 15.99 6.88
C LYS A 65 17.24 17.49 6.81
N GLN A 66 16.43 18.21 6.03
CA GLN A 66 16.52 19.67 5.96
C GLN A 66 16.31 20.29 7.34
N ARG A 67 15.31 19.85 8.12
CA ARG A 67 15.08 20.36 9.48
C ARG A 67 16.22 20.05 10.44
N GLU A 68 16.82 18.88 10.33
CA GLU A 68 17.97 18.47 11.16
C GLU A 68 19.24 19.26 10.81
N ALA A 69 19.44 19.60 9.54
CA ALA A 69 20.55 20.46 9.12
C ALA A 69 20.52 21.84 9.82
N TRP A 70 19.34 22.42 10.00
CA TRP A 70 19.18 23.71 10.69
C TRP A 70 19.32 23.64 12.22
N LEU A 71 19.39 22.45 12.83
CA LEU A 71 19.41 22.28 14.29
C LEU A 71 20.84 22.19 14.87
N TRP A 72 21.87 22.16 14.02
CA TRP A 72 23.27 22.06 14.42
C TRP A 72 24.13 23.27 14.01
N GLU A 73 23.49 24.36 13.57
CA GLU A 73 24.08 25.69 13.38
C GLU A 73 23.47 26.68 14.38
#